data_AF-A0AAN7C6G3-F1
#
_entry.id   AF-A0AAN7C6G3-F1
#
_cell.length_a   1.000
_cell.length_b   1.000
_cell.length_c   1.000
_cell.angle_alpha   90.00
_cell.angle_beta   90.00
_cell.angle_gamma   90.00
#
_symmetry.space_group_name_H-M   'P 1'
#
loop_
_entity.id
_entity.type
_entity.pdbx_description
1 polymer ?
#
loop_
_entity_poly.entity_id
_entity_poly.type
_entity_poly.pdbx_seq_one_letter_code
_entity_poly.pdbx_strand_id
1 'polypeptide(L)'
;MHSKTALAALLAPVAVSGQLNDLAVRAGLKYFGTALREGAINSDASYAAILGNKSEFGQLVPENGQKWDATEPRQGQFSYTQGDITTSTAKKNGQGVRCHTQIWYSQLPSWVSSGSWTKDTLKAVMATHMNNVMGHYKGQCYAWDVVNEAVADDGTWRPNVFLSTFSTDYLPLSFNLAKAADPDVKLYYNDYNLEYNGAKTDRAVELVKIVQAAGAPIDGVGFQGHLIVGSTPSRSNLATALRRFTALGLEVAYTELDIRHSSLPASSAALVTQGNDFANVVGSCLDVAGCIGVTVWGFTDKYSWIPETFSGQGDALIYDKNFGKKPAWTSVSSVLAAKATNPPVSSSSSTTAGPGTTLTTSTKTITTAPSTTSSASGALQTHWGQCGGNGWTGPTHIRFQSTETRGTSSSPSAAAMAAGAPTKVSDRIKHDHRELEEYYNNIKKASRDEDKVRWQNQFVWELARHSLAEEIVVYPAMEKHLPDGTKMAEKDRSEHQQVKEKLYEFQSMQPSDPNFIPAIDSLWESLAQHIKEEERDDLPALEKAIGAGDSEAMARSFARTKHFVPTRSHPSAPDRPPYETVVGMLTTPMDRLMDMFRKFPEEK
;
A
#
# COMPACT_ATOMS: atom_id res chain seq x y z
N MET A 1 -54.90 1.91 41.71
CA MET A 1 -53.73 2.30 40.89
C MET A 1 -52.48 2.05 41.72
N HIS A 2 -51.44 1.42 41.17
CA HIS A 2 -50.16 1.21 41.87
C HIS A 2 -49.03 1.78 41.03
N SER A 3 -48.50 2.94 41.44
CA SER A 3 -47.42 3.63 40.72
C SER A 3 -46.10 2.88 40.90
N LYS A 4 -45.51 2.42 39.80
CA LYS A 4 -44.13 1.91 39.80
C LYS A 4 -43.16 3.09 39.73
N THR A 5 -42.51 3.42 40.83
CA THR A 5 -41.38 4.36 40.86
C THR A 5 -40.21 3.72 40.12
N ALA A 6 -39.95 4.15 38.88
CA ALA A 6 -38.78 3.74 38.13
C ALA A 6 -37.54 4.46 38.70
N LEU A 7 -36.66 3.71 39.36
CA LEU A 7 -35.40 4.26 39.88
C LEU A 7 -34.42 4.42 38.71
N ALA A 8 -34.40 5.62 38.11
CA ALA A 8 -33.46 5.94 37.04
C ALA A 8 -32.04 6.02 37.62
N ALA A 9 -31.26 4.96 37.45
CA ALA A 9 -29.85 4.95 37.81
C ALA A 9 -29.08 5.87 36.85
N LEU A 10 -28.65 7.04 37.32
CA LEU A 10 -27.71 7.87 36.58
C LEU A 10 -26.37 7.14 36.52
N LEU A 11 -26.08 6.54 35.36
CA LEU A 11 -24.72 6.20 34.96
C LEU A 11 -23.95 7.50 34.77
N ALA A 12 -23.29 7.96 35.84
CA ALA A 12 -22.28 9.01 35.72
C ALA A 12 -21.20 8.53 34.73
N PRO A 13 -20.75 9.38 33.79
CA PRO A 13 -19.71 9.00 32.86
C PRO A 13 -18.43 8.74 33.66
N VAL A 14 -18.00 7.47 33.70
CA VAL A 14 -16.70 7.10 34.25
C VAL A 14 -15.65 7.78 33.38
N ALA A 15 -14.97 8.78 33.94
CA ALA A 15 -13.88 9.45 33.25
C ALA A 15 -12.76 8.43 33.00
N VAL A 16 -12.64 7.97 31.75
CA VAL A 16 -11.62 7.01 31.32
C VAL A 16 -10.27 7.73 31.32
N SER A 17 -9.63 7.78 32.49
CA SER A 17 -8.40 8.53 32.77
C SER A 17 -7.12 7.86 32.24
N GLY A 18 -7.24 7.06 31.18
CA GLY A 18 -6.12 6.40 30.51
C GLY A 18 -5.77 7.06 29.17
N GLN A 19 -4.48 7.11 28.88
CA GLN A 19 -3.98 7.33 27.52
C GLN A 19 -4.03 5.99 26.74
N LEU A 20 -4.03 6.02 25.41
CA LEU A 20 -4.45 4.89 24.57
C LEU A 20 -3.57 3.65 24.72
N ASN A 21 -2.24 3.78 24.68
CA ASN A 21 -1.34 2.65 24.85
C ASN A 21 -1.47 1.97 26.23
N ASP A 22 -1.58 2.75 27.30
CA ASP A 22 -1.78 2.19 28.65
C ASP A 22 -3.12 1.47 28.80
N LEU A 23 -4.14 1.85 28.02
CA LEU A 23 -5.41 1.12 27.93
C LEU A 23 -5.28 -0.14 27.05
N ALA A 24 -4.58 -0.06 25.93
CA ALA A 24 -4.33 -1.19 25.02
C ALA A 24 -3.54 -2.32 25.69
N VAL A 25 -2.48 -1.98 26.43
CA VAL A 25 -1.67 -2.96 27.18
C VAL A 25 -2.51 -3.64 28.27
N ARG A 26 -3.35 -2.90 29.01
CA ARG A 26 -4.29 -3.49 29.98
C ARG A 26 -5.43 -4.29 29.33
N ALA A 27 -5.78 -4.00 28.08
CA ALA A 27 -6.74 -4.75 27.29
C ALA A 27 -6.16 -6.04 26.66
N GLY A 28 -4.84 -6.26 26.76
CA GLY A 28 -4.15 -7.46 26.29
C GLY A 28 -3.37 -7.31 24.97
N LEU A 29 -3.27 -6.11 24.40
CA LEU A 29 -2.44 -5.83 23.23
C LEU A 29 -0.99 -5.56 23.65
N LYS A 30 -0.03 -5.72 22.72
CA LYS A 30 1.38 -5.34 22.93
C LYS A 30 1.57 -3.83 22.90
N TYR A 31 0.78 -3.09 22.11
CA TYR A 31 0.86 -1.64 21.98
C TYR A 31 -0.42 -0.99 21.41
N PHE A 32 -0.55 0.33 21.61
CA PHE A 32 -1.19 1.25 20.66
C PHE A 32 -0.10 2.22 20.15
N GLY A 33 -0.08 2.56 18.87
CA GLY A 33 1.03 3.30 18.25
C GLY A 33 0.64 4.25 17.13
N THR A 34 1.61 4.95 16.56
CA THR A 34 1.38 5.91 15.46
C THR A 34 2.59 6.05 14.53
N ALA A 35 2.36 6.41 13.26
CA ALA A 35 3.44 6.83 12.37
C ALA A 35 3.95 8.24 12.70
N LEU A 36 5.27 8.43 12.54
CA LEU A 36 5.99 9.68 12.75
C LEU A 36 6.29 10.32 11.40
N ARG A 37 5.78 11.54 11.19
CA ARG A 37 6.11 12.40 10.05
C ARG A 37 7.41 13.13 10.33
N GLU A 38 8.49 12.75 9.65
CA GLU A 38 9.87 13.06 10.05
C GLU A 38 10.16 14.57 10.10
N GLY A 39 9.53 15.36 9.22
CA GLY A 39 9.64 16.82 9.23
C GLY A 39 8.91 17.53 10.38
N ALA A 40 7.95 16.88 11.05
CA ALA A 40 7.14 17.50 12.11
C ALA A 40 7.80 17.45 13.50
N ILE A 41 8.57 16.39 13.80
CA ILE A 41 9.05 16.11 15.17
C ILE A 41 10.01 17.17 15.74
N ASN A 42 10.72 17.89 14.88
CA ASN A 42 11.65 18.97 15.26
C ASN A 42 11.07 20.38 15.01
N SER A 43 9.90 20.50 14.37
CA SER A 43 9.31 21.79 13.97
C SER A 43 8.02 22.13 14.72
N ASP A 44 7.32 21.14 15.30
CA ASP A 44 6.13 21.35 16.11
C ASP A 44 6.27 20.69 17.50
N ALA A 45 6.35 21.53 18.53
CA ALA A 45 6.52 21.09 19.91
C ALA A 45 5.29 20.38 20.49
N SER A 46 4.07 20.71 20.03
CA SER A 46 2.83 20.04 20.44
C SER A 46 2.75 18.64 19.82
N TYR A 47 3.12 18.51 18.55
CA TYR A 47 3.26 17.22 17.88
C TYR A 47 4.28 16.34 18.62
N ALA A 48 5.47 16.87 18.93
CA ALA A 48 6.52 16.14 19.62
C ALA A 48 6.14 15.73 21.06
N ALA A 49 5.46 16.61 21.81
CA ALA A 49 5.01 16.32 23.17
C ALA A 49 3.92 15.23 23.23
N ILE A 50 3.01 15.21 22.25
CA ILE A 50 1.95 14.20 22.18
C ILE A 50 2.50 12.87 21.64
N LEU A 51 3.29 12.88 20.57
CA LEU A 51 3.91 11.68 20.00
C LEU A 51 4.85 11.01 20.99
N GLY A 52 5.65 11.77 21.72
CA GLY A 52 6.63 11.24 22.68
C GLY A 52 6.02 10.71 23.98
N ASN A 53 4.72 10.86 24.19
CA ASN A 53 4.04 10.30 25.36
C ASN A 53 3.83 8.79 25.17
N LYS A 54 4.73 7.98 25.76
CA LYS A 54 4.66 6.51 25.71
C LYS A 54 3.32 5.93 26.21
N SER A 55 2.67 6.58 27.17
CA SER A 55 1.36 6.14 27.67
C SER A 55 0.24 6.31 26.64
N GLU A 56 0.42 7.22 25.66
CA GLU A 56 -0.47 7.39 24.52
C GLU A 56 -0.08 6.50 23.35
N PHE A 57 1.20 6.55 22.94
CA PHE A 57 1.74 5.75 21.84
C PHE A 57 2.94 4.95 22.33
N GLY A 58 2.78 3.64 22.52
CA GLY A 58 3.85 2.74 22.95
C GLY A 58 4.78 2.31 21.82
N GLN A 59 4.43 2.62 20.56
CA GLN A 59 5.13 2.17 19.36
C GLN A 59 5.08 3.23 18.24
N LEU A 60 6.16 3.34 17.47
CA LEU A 60 6.30 4.25 16.32
C LEU A 60 6.62 3.52 15.00
N VAL A 61 6.27 4.14 13.88
CA VAL A 61 6.68 3.77 12.50
C VAL A 61 7.24 5.00 11.80
N PRO A 62 8.33 4.94 11.02
CA PRO A 62 8.69 6.03 10.12
C PRO A 62 7.70 6.09 8.96
N GLU A 63 7.10 7.25 8.70
CA GLU A 63 6.17 7.42 7.58
C GLU A 63 6.87 7.23 6.22
N ASN A 64 8.15 7.63 6.12
CA ASN A 64 8.91 7.56 4.87
C ASN A 64 10.40 7.20 5.04
N GLY A 65 11.03 7.51 6.18
CA GLY A 65 12.48 7.54 6.32
C GLY A 65 13.22 6.20 6.22
N GLN A 66 12.51 5.07 6.10
CA GLN A 66 13.05 3.72 5.93
C GLN A 66 12.68 3.05 4.58
N LYS A 67 11.97 3.75 3.68
CA LYS A 67 11.65 3.25 2.33
C LYS A 67 12.89 3.27 1.42
N TRP A 68 12.85 2.54 0.30
CA TRP A 68 14.05 2.30 -0.54
C TRP A 68 14.59 3.61 -1.14
N ASP A 69 13.72 4.50 -1.66
CA ASP A 69 14.13 5.79 -2.21
C ASP A 69 14.87 6.70 -1.21
N ALA A 70 14.44 6.70 0.05
CA ALA A 70 15.07 7.44 1.14
C ALA A 70 16.37 6.80 1.63
N THR A 71 16.45 5.46 1.63
CA THR A 71 17.56 4.71 2.24
C THR A 71 18.68 4.31 1.29
N GLU A 72 18.41 4.13 -0.01
CA GLU A 72 19.41 3.83 -1.05
C GLU A 72 19.07 4.56 -2.38
N PRO A 73 19.05 5.91 -2.38
CA PRO A 73 18.67 6.72 -3.55
C PRO A 73 19.54 6.47 -4.80
N ARG A 74 20.74 5.91 -4.62
CA ARG A 74 21.63 5.43 -5.68
C ARG A 74 22.26 4.12 -5.23
N GLN A 75 22.45 3.17 -6.15
CA GLN A 75 22.98 1.84 -5.87
C GLN A 75 24.25 1.88 -5.00
N GLY A 76 24.21 1.23 -3.84
CA GLY A 76 25.31 1.18 -2.87
C GLY A 76 25.59 2.47 -2.09
N GLN A 77 24.80 3.53 -2.26
CA GLN A 77 24.93 4.80 -1.52
C GLN A 77 23.80 4.92 -0.50
N PHE A 78 24.02 4.39 0.70
CA PHE A 78 23.01 4.35 1.76
C PHE A 78 22.94 5.64 2.58
N SER A 79 21.73 5.98 3.05
CA SER A 79 21.47 7.10 3.97
C SER A 79 20.39 6.74 4.99
N TYR A 80 20.73 6.76 6.28
CA TYR A 80 19.80 6.44 7.36
C TYR A 80 19.19 7.68 8.03
N THR A 81 19.63 8.88 7.62
CA THR A 81 19.33 10.19 8.24
C THR A 81 17.86 10.44 8.56
N GLN A 82 16.92 9.96 7.73
CA GLN A 82 15.48 10.15 7.96
C GLN A 82 14.91 9.06 8.88
N GLY A 83 15.18 7.78 8.62
CA GLY A 83 14.67 6.69 9.47
C GLY A 83 15.24 6.67 10.89
N ASP A 84 16.48 7.15 11.06
CA ASP A 84 17.11 7.33 12.38
C ASP A 84 16.39 8.37 13.26
N ILE A 85 15.59 9.27 12.68
CA ILE A 85 14.74 10.20 13.44
C ILE A 85 13.72 9.41 14.26
N THR A 86 13.08 8.41 13.66
CA THR A 86 12.04 7.61 14.33
C THR A 86 12.64 6.64 15.34
N THR A 87 13.72 5.93 15.01
CA THR A 87 14.36 5.00 15.96
C THR A 87 14.97 5.75 17.16
N SER A 88 15.60 6.91 16.92
CA SER A 88 16.13 7.76 18.00
C SER A 88 15.02 8.35 18.87
N THR A 89 13.92 8.79 18.28
CA THR A 89 12.75 9.28 19.03
C THR A 89 12.13 8.18 19.87
N ALA A 90 11.89 7.00 19.29
CA ALA A 90 11.35 5.86 20.00
C ALA A 90 12.26 5.45 21.18
N LYS A 91 13.56 5.32 20.94
CA LYS A 91 14.58 4.98 21.94
C LYS A 91 14.65 6.00 23.08
N LYS A 92 14.59 7.30 22.78
CA LYS A 92 14.57 8.40 23.75
C LYS A 92 13.37 8.30 24.70
N ASN A 93 12.20 7.92 24.18
CA ASN A 93 10.93 7.88 24.91
C ASN A 93 10.59 6.47 25.44
N GLY A 94 11.44 5.46 25.17
CA GLY A 94 11.21 4.06 25.52
C GLY A 94 10.08 3.37 24.73
N GLN A 95 9.70 3.89 23.56
CA GLN A 95 8.69 3.34 22.65
C GLN A 95 9.31 2.23 21.78
N GLY A 96 8.51 1.27 21.33
CA GLY A 96 8.92 0.26 20.35
C GLY A 96 8.89 0.79 18.90
N VAL A 97 9.47 0.05 17.96
CA VAL A 97 9.47 0.42 16.53
C VAL A 97 8.99 -0.73 15.65
N ARG A 98 8.08 -0.45 14.71
CA ARG A 98 7.93 -1.25 13.48
C ARG A 98 8.72 -0.55 12.39
N CYS A 99 9.50 -1.31 11.64
CA CYS A 99 10.32 -0.78 10.56
C CYS A 99 9.66 -1.07 9.21
N HIS A 100 9.67 -0.08 8.33
CA HIS A 100 8.79 -0.03 7.16
C HIS A 100 9.45 0.76 6.01
N THR A 101 9.69 0.20 4.84
CA THR A 101 9.43 -1.17 4.36
C THR A 101 10.50 -1.56 3.34
N GLN A 102 10.76 -2.85 3.14
CA GLN A 102 11.88 -3.31 2.30
C GLN A 102 11.53 -3.50 0.82
N ILE A 103 10.46 -4.25 0.50
CA ILE A 103 10.03 -4.51 -0.88
C ILE A 103 8.65 -3.91 -1.10
N TRP A 104 8.59 -2.84 -1.90
CA TRP A 104 7.35 -2.19 -2.33
C TRP A 104 7.49 -1.74 -3.79
N TYR A 105 6.36 -1.56 -4.48
CA TYR A 105 6.35 -1.07 -5.87
C TYR A 105 6.47 0.46 -5.95
N SER A 106 6.03 1.16 -4.91
CA SER A 106 6.11 2.62 -4.77
C SER A 106 7.32 3.01 -3.92
N GLN A 107 7.75 4.27 -4.01
CA GLN A 107 8.92 4.81 -3.29
C GLN A 107 10.19 3.94 -3.48
N LEU A 108 10.30 3.40 -4.70
CA LEU A 108 11.40 2.57 -5.17
C LEU A 108 12.27 3.44 -6.11
N PRO A 109 13.60 3.55 -5.90
CA PRO A 109 14.43 4.46 -6.66
C PRO A 109 14.52 3.99 -8.13
N SER A 110 14.61 4.94 -9.06
CA SER A 110 14.52 4.68 -10.51
C SER A 110 15.57 3.71 -11.04
N TRP A 111 16.75 3.64 -10.41
CA TRP A 111 17.79 2.68 -10.77
C TRP A 111 17.40 1.22 -10.49
N VAL A 112 16.46 0.97 -9.56
CA VAL A 112 15.84 -0.36 -9.34
C VAL A 112 14.63 -0.53 -10.24
N SER A 113 13.66 0.38 -10.21
CA SER A 113 12.37 0.21 -10.89
C SER A 113 12.46 0.22 -12.43
N SER A 114 13.44 0.91 -13.00
CA SER A 114 13.72 0.94 -14.44
C SER A 114 15.01 0.20 -14.84
N GLY A 115 15.59 -0.58 -13.92
CA GLY A 115 16.83 -1.34 -14.18
C GLY A 115 16.61 -2.56 -15.07
N SER A 116 17.55 -2.84 -15.97
CA SER A 116 17.54 -4.04 -16.81
C SER A 116 18.11 -5.24 -16.04
N TRP A 117 17.23 -6.00 -15.39
CA TRP A 117 17.62 -7.04 -14.44
C TRP A 117 17.59 -8.47 -14.98
N THR A 118 18.36 -9.33 -14.33
CA THR A 118 18.22 -10.80 -14.33
C THR A 118 17.86 -11.28 -12.92
N LYS A 119 17.36 -12.52 -12.77
CA LYS A 119 17.08 -13.11 -11.44
C LYS A 119 18.28 -13.01 -10.50
N ASP A 120 19.51 -13.22 -10.97
CA ASP A 120 20.71 -13.13 -10.12
C ASP A 120 21.11 -11.69 -9.77
N THR A 121 21.02 -10.75 -10.73
CA THR A 121 21.45 -9.37 -10.49
C THR A 121 20.48 -8.59 -9.60
N LEU A 122 19.16 -8.75 -9.78
CA LEU A 122 18.19 -8.14 -8.86
C LEU A 122 18.21 -8.82 -7.48
N LYS A 123 18.45 -10.13 -7.41
CA LYS A 123 18.62 -10.84 -6.13
C LYS A 123 19.82 -10.32 -5.36
N ALA A 124 20.94 -10.05 -6.04
CA ALA A 124 22.12 -9.44 -5.43
C ALA A 124 21.82 -8.01 -4.92
N VAL A 125 21.01 -7.24 -5.66
CA VAL A 125 20.54 -5.91 -5.24
C VAL A 125 19.63 -5.99 -4.01
N MET A 126 18.58 -6.82 -4.03
CA MET A 126 17.68 -7.03 -2.87
C MET A 126 18.45 -7.49 -1.63
N ALA A 127 19.39 -8.41 -1.79
CA ALA A 127 20.24 -8.89 -0.70
C ALA A 127 21.17 -7.78 -0.17
N THR A 128 21.75 -6.97 -1.05
CA THR A 128 22.60 -5.84 -0.66
C THR A 128 21.79 -4.79 0.11
N HIS A 129 20.59 -4.46 -0.37
CA HIS A 129 19.68 -3.52 0.29
C HIS A 129 19.33 -3.99 1.70
N MET A 130 18.76 -5.19 1.84
CA MET A 130 18.32 -5.73 3.13
C MET A 130 19.48 -5.87 4.13
N ASN A 131 20.64 -6.37 3.70
CA ASN A 131 21.80 -6.52 4.58
C ASN A 131 22.30 -5.17 5.13
N ASN A 132 22.20 -4.08 4.36
CA ASN A 132 22.60 -2.74 4.82
C ASN A 132 21.49 -2.09 5.66
N VAL A 133 20.25 -2.04 5.18
CA VAL A 133 19.15 -1.34 5.87
C VAL A 133 18.70 -2.08 7.12
N MET A 134 18.38 -3.37 7.04
CA MET A 134 18.03 -4.15 8.24
C MET A 134 19.24 -4.33 9.18
N GLY A 135 20.46 -4.38 8.63
CA GLY A 135 21.68 -4.45 9.43
C GLY A 135 21.90 -3.21 10.31
N HIS A 136 21.66 -2.00 9.78
CA HIS A 136 21.73 -0.74 10.54
C HIS A 136 20.64 -0.63 11.62
N TYR A 137 19.41 -1.06 11.31
CA TYR A 137 18.29 -1.03 12.25
C TYR A 137 18.16 -2.30 13.13
N LYS A 138 19.14 -3.20 13.09
CA LYS A 138 19.11 -4.48 13.82
C LYS A 138 18.92 -4.29 15.32
N GLY A 139 17.95 -5.02 15.89
CA GLY A 139 17.58 -4.91 17.31
C GLY A 139 16.94 -3.57 17.73
N GLN A 140 16.70 -2.64 16.80
CA GLN A 140 15.92 -1.41 17.02
C GLN A 140 14.43 -1.63 16.67
N CYS A 141 14.18 -2.47 15.65
CA CYS A 141 12.85 -2.90 15.22
C CYS A 141 12.39 -4.13 16.03
N TYR A 142 11.10 -4.22 16.41
CA TYR A 142 10.52 -5.52 16.82
C TYR A 142 10.01 -6.33 15.61
N ALA A 143 9.60 -5.61 14.56
CA ALA A 143 9.09 -6.17 13.32
C ALA A 143 9.55 -5.34 12.11
N TRP A 144 9.68 -5.99 10.96
CA TRP A 144 9.82 -5.39 9.64
C TRP A 144 8.63 -5.74 8.76
N ASP A 145 8.07 -4.74 8.08
CA ASP A 145 7.31 -4.96 6.86
C ASP A 145 8.32 -5.30 5.75
N VAL A 146 8.31 -6.57 5.31
CA VAL A 146 9.31 -7.09 4.35
C VAL A 146 8.81 -6.92 2.93
N VAL A 147 7.53 -7.25 2.69
CA VAL A 147 6.86 -7.08 1.41
C VAL A 147 5.56 -6.31 1.66
N ASN A 148 5.38 -5.22 0.93
CA ASN A 148 4.24 -4.32 1.02
C ASN A 148 3.41 -4.37 -0.26
N GLU A 149 2.08 -4.51 -0.14
CA GLU A 149 1.10 -4.33 -1.22
C GLU A 149 1.38 -5.16 -2.51
N ALA A 150 1.85 -6.40 -2.36
CA ALA A 150 2.12 -7.31 -3.47
C ALA A 150 0.87 -7.70 -4.28
N VAL A 151 -0.33 -7.41 -3.77
CA VAL A 151 -1.62 -7.73 -4.36
C VAL A 151 -2.31 -6.45 -4.84
N ALA A 152 -2.92 -6.50 -6.02
CA ALA A 152 -3.73 -5.42 -6.58
C ALA A 152 -5.18 -5.40 -6.03
N ASP A 153 -5.93 -4.33 -6.31
CA ASP A 153 -7.30 -4.13 -5.78
C ASP A 153 -8.28 -5.27 -6.15
N ASP A 154 -8.09 -5.86 -7.32
CA ASP A 154 -8.88 -6.96 -7.90
C ASP A 154 -8.48 -8.36 -7.37
N GLY A 155 -7.40 -8.47 -6.60
CA GLY A 155 -6.82 -9.75 -6.19
C GLY A 155 -5.85 -10.38 -7.20
N THR A 156 -5.40 -9.65 -8.23
CA THR A 156 -4.26 -10.07 -9.05
C THR A 156 -2.92 -9.77 -8.36
N TRP A 157 -1.80 -10.29 -8.90
CA TRP A 157 -0.47 -9.91 -8.43
C TRP A 157 -0.11 -8.54 -8.99
N ARG A 158 0.29 -7.58 -8.14
CA ARG A 158 0.54 -6.21 -8.57
C ARG A 158 1.77 -6.14 -9.49
N PRO A 159 1.66 -5.63 -10.74
CA PRO A 159 2.81 -5.44 -11.62
C PRO A 159 3.91 -4.60 -10.97
N ASN A 160 5.13 -5.13 -10.96
CA ASN A 160 6.34 -4.47 -10.45
C ASN A 160 7.60 -5.21 -10.90
N VAL A 161 8.77 -4.58 -10.76
CA VAL A 161 10.06 -5.12 -11.23
C VAL A 161 10.47 -6.46 -10.57
N PHE A 162 10.04 -6.72 -9.33
CA PHE A 162 10.29 -8.00 -8.66
C PHE A 162 9.38 -9.09 -9.23
N LEU A 163 8.10 -8.79 -9.50
CA LEU A 163 7.17 -9.72 -10.12
C LEU A 163 7.57 -10.07 -11.57
N SER A 164 8.00 -9.09 -12.38
CA SER A 164 8.44 -9.37 -13.75
C SER A 164 9.76 -10.16 -13.80
N THR A 165 10.71 -9.84 -12.91
CA THR A 165 12.00 -10.55 -12.85
C THR A 165 11.88 -11.98 -12.30
N PHE A 166 11.03 -12.19 -11.28
CA PHE A 166 11.00 -13.45 -10.52
C PHE A 166 9.73 -14.28 -10.68
N SER A 167 8.63 -13.74 -11.22
CA SER A 167 7.27 -14.23 -10.94
C SER A 167 7.03 -14.24 -9.41
N THR A 168 6.17 -15.12 -8.88
CA THR A 168 5.91 -15.18 -7.42
C THR A 168 7.12 -15.59 -6.57
N ASP A 169 8.23 -16.04 -7.15
CA ASP A 169 9.45 -16.44 -6.41
C ASP A 169 10.03 -15.29 -5.55
N TYR A 170 9.80 -14.01 -5.89
CA TYR A 170 10.31 -12.90 -5.08
C TYR A 170 9.72 -12.90 -3.66
N LEU A 171 8.53 -13.48 -3.46
CA LEU A 171 7.84 -13.51 -2.17
C LEU A 171 8.67 -14.31 -1.14
N PRO A 172 8.89 -15.63 -1.27
CA PRO A 172 9.74 -16.38 -0.35
C PRO A 172 11.21 -15.94 -0.40
N LEU A 173 11.70 -15.42 -1.53
CA LEU A 173 13.06 -14.86 -1.61
C LEU A 173 13.22 -13.67 -0.65
N SER A 174 12.28 -12.72 -0.64
CA SER A 174 12.34 -11.51 0.19
C SER A 174 12.34 -11.85 1.68
N PHE A 175 11.47 -12.77 2.10
CA PHE A 175 11.41 -13.25 3.49
C PHE A 175 12.69 -13.98 3.92
N ASN A 176 13.27 -14.81 3.05
CA ASN A 176 14.55 -15.48 3.33
C ASN A 176 15.73 -14.50 3.42
N LEU A 177 15.80 -13.50 2.52
CA LEU A 177 16.84 -12.47 2.57
C LEU A 177 16.71 -11.60 3.84
N ALA A 178 15.49 -11.20 4.20
CA ALA A 178 15.23 -10.42 5.41
C ALA A 178 15.65 -11.18 6.69
N LYS A 179 15.37 -12.48 6.78
CA LYS A 179 15.78 -13.31 7.94
C LYS A 179 17.29 -13.59 7.97
N ALA A 180 17.98 -13.55 6.83
CA ALA A 180 19.43 -13.63 6.78
C ALA A 180 20.10 -12.34 7.31
N ALA A 181 19.51 -11.17 7.02
CA ALA A 181 19.99 -9.88 7.53
C ALA A 181 19.71 -9.72 9.04
N ASP A 182 18.50 -10.01 9.50
CA ASP A 182 18.17 -10.05 10.93
C ASP A 182 17.37 -11.32 11.33
N PRO A 183 18.05 -12.34 11.90
CA PRO A 183 17.39 -13.55 12.39
C PRO A 183 16.43 -13.34 13.56
N ASP A 184 16.55 -12.26 14.32
CA ASP A 184 15.81 -12.09 15.58
C ASP A 184 14.48 -11.32 15.40
N VAL A 185 14.39 -10.49 14.36
CA VAL A 185 13.21 -9.65 14.09
C VAL A 185 12.02 -10.43 13.51
N LYS A 186 10.80 -9.94 13.75
CA LYS A 186 9.55 -10.48 13.19
C LYS A 186 9.32 -10.00 11.76
N LEU A 187 8.97 -10.90 10.85
CA LEU A 187 8.78 -10.58 9.42
C LEU A 187 7.30 -10.55 9.03
N TYR A 188 6.85 -9.42 8.48
CA TYR A 188 5.46 -9.18 8.08
C TYR A 188 5.28 -9.03 6.57
N TYR A 189 4.14 -9.53 6.07
CA TYR A 189 3.49 -8.99 4.86
C TYR A 189 2.54 -7.86 5.29
N ASN A 190 2.41 -6.77 4.52
CA ASN A 190 1.56 -5.62 4.88
C ASN A 190 0.77 -5.11 3.67
N ASP A 191 -0.53 -4.82 3.84
CA ASP A 191 -1.43 -4.46 2.72
C ASP A 191 -2.76 -3.82 3.17
N TYR A 192 -3.39 -3.05 2.28
CA TYR A 192 -4.74 -2.46 2.46
C TYR A 192 -5.85 -3.33 1.87
N ASN A 193 -7.11 -3.02 2.22
CA ASN A 193 -8.33 -3.68 1.78
C ASN A 193 -8.46 -5.18 2.15
N LEU A 194 -7.54 -5.72 2.95
CA LEU A 194 -7.65 -7.09 3.50
C LEU A 194 -8.88 -7.23 4.41
N GLU A 195 -9.31 -6.12 5.01
CA GLU A 195 -10.46 -5.94 5.91
C GLU A 195 -11.80 -6.40 5.30
N TYR A 196 -11.94 -6.31 3.97
CA TYR A 196 -13.21 -6.54 3.27
C TYR A 196 -13.52 -8.02 3.00
N ASN A 197 -12.59 -8.95 3.27
CA ASN A 197 -12.69 -10.38 2.98
C ASN A 197 -12.93 -10.72 1.48
N GLY A 198 -12.49 -9.85 0.56
CA GLY A 198 -12.65 -10.04 -0.89
C GLY A 198 -11.50 -10.79 -1.56
N ALA A 199 -11.47 -10.74 -2.91
CA ALA A 199 -10.44 -11.40 -3.73
C ALA A 199 -9.00 -11.00 -3.35
N LYS A 200 -8.78 -9.74 -2.95
CA LYS A 200 -7.50 -9.27 -2.40
C LYS A 200 -7.10 -10.01 -1.11
N THR A 201 -8.04 -10.23 -0.19
CA THR A 201 -7.84 -11.03 1.03
C THR A 201 -7.59 -12.52 0.71
N ASP A 202 -8.22 -13.04 -0.35
CA ASP A 202 -7.98 -14.42 -0.84
C ASP A 202 -6.55 -14.58 -1.39
N ARG A 203 -6.11 -13.66 -2.24
CA ARG A 203 -4.75 -13.63 -2.79
C ARG A 203 -3.68 -13.32 -1.74
N ALA A 204 -3.97 -12.54 -0.70
CA ALA A 204 -3.06 -12.38 0.44
C ALA A 204 -2.94 -13.68 1.27
N VAL A 205 -4.00 -14.46 1.40
CA VAL A 205 -3.94 -15.83 1.98
C VAL A 205 -3.15 -16.79 1.08
N GLU A 206 -3.23 -16.63 -0.25
CA GLU A 206 -2.40 -17.36 -1.21
C GLU A 206 -0.91 -17.01 -1.06
N LEU A 207 -0.58 -15.71 -0.94
CA LEU A 207 0.79 -15.23 -0.68
C LEU A 207 1.41 -15.87 0.55
N VAL A 208 0.69 -15.88 1.69
CA VAL A 208 1.17 -16.52 2.92
C VAL A 208 1.45 -18.00 2.70
N LYS A 209 0.56 -18.71 1.98
CA LYS A 209 0.75 -20.13 1.66
C LYS A 209 1.94 -20.39 0.73
N ILE A 210 2.21 -19.50 -0.24
CA ILE A 210 3.40 -19.59 -1.11
C ILE A 210 4.68 -19.46 -0.29
N VAL A 211 4.74 -18.46 0.61
CA VAL A 211 5.90 -18.23 1.50
C VAL A 211 6.10 -19.42 2.45
N GLN A 212 5.03 -19.90 3.11
CA GLN A 212 5.09 -21.07 4.01
C GLN A 212 5.44 -22.38 3.28
N ALA A 213 4.89 -22.63 2.08
CA ALA A 213 5.17 -23.84 1.30
C ALA A 213 6.61 -23.89 0.77
N ALA A 214 7.23 -22.73 0.54
CA ALA A 214 8.65 -22.63 0.22
C ALA A 214 9.58 -22.76 1.46
N GLY A 215 9.01 -22.97 2.66
CA GLY A 215 9.75 -23.01 3.92
C GLY A 215 10.32 -21.66 4.37
N ALA A 216 9.87 -20.56 3.76
CA ALA A 216 10.38 -19.22 4.06
C ALA A 216 9.73 -18.64 5.33
N PRO A 217 10.48 -17.86 6.13
CA PRO A 217 10.04 -17.37 7.44
C PRO A 217 9.08 -16.18 7.31
N ILE A 218 7.84 -16.34 7.76
CA ILE A 218 6.87 -15.27 7.91
C ILE A 218 6.22 -15.38 9.29
N ASP A 219 6.18 -14.27 10.02
CA ASP A 219 5.68 -14.20 11.40
C ASP A 219 4.30 -13.55 11.49
N GLY A 220 3.94 -12.67 10.55
CA GLY A 220 2.71 -11.88 10.66
C GLY A 220 2.15 -11.27 9.37
N VAL A 221 0.92 -10.76 9.49
CA VAL A 221 0.27 -9.94 8.46
C VAL A 221 -0.23 -8.62 9.05
N GLY A 222 0.20 -7.51 8.45
CA GLY A 222 -0.26 -6.17 8.71
C GLY A 222 -1.47 -5.82 7.85
N PHE A 223 -2.51 -5.33 8.51
CA PHE A 223 -3.72 -4.79 7.90
C PHE A 223 -3.60 -3.26 7.97
N GLN A 224 -3.38 -2.60 6.83
CA GLN A 224 -3.17 -1.15 6.82
C GLN A 224 -4.36 -0.43 7.46
N GLY A 225 -5.60 -0.79 7.10
CA GLY A 225 -6.79 -0.19 7.72
C GLY A 225 -7.11 1.23 7.24
N HIS A 226 -6.68 1.63 6.04
CA HIS A 226 -7.14 2.86 5.37
C HIS A 226 -8.60 2.71 4.94
N LEU A 227 -9.52 3.31 5.71
CA LEU A 227 -10.96 3.08 5.60
C LEU A 227 -11.72 4.39 5.31
N ILE A 228 -13.03 4.26 5.07
CA ILE A 228 -13.94 5.38 4.77
C ILE A 228 -15.08 5.36 5.78
N VAL A 229 -15.37 6.51 6.38
CA VAL A 229 -16.41 6.66 7.42
C VAL A 229 -17.77 6.20 6.90
N GLY A 230 -18.38 5.24 7.59
CA GLY A 230 -19.66 4.63 7.21
C GLY A 230 -19.59 3.57 6.11
N SER A 231 -18.40 3.26 5.58
CA SER A 231 -18.14 2.11 4.69
C SER A 231 -17.16 1.09 5.30
N THR A 232 -16.72 1.34 6.54
CA THR A 232 -15.93 0.41 7.36
C THR A 232 -16.67 -0.92 7.57
N PRO A 233 -16.05 -2.09 7.33
CA PRO A 233 -16.66 -3.37 7.64
C PRO A 233 -16.99 -3.52 9.12
N SER A 234 -18.05 -4.28 9.44
CA SER A 234 -18.45 -4.51 10.84
C SER A 234 -17.35 -5.21 11.64
N ARG A 235 -17.31 -4.97 12.96
CA ARG A 235 -16.36 -5.61 13.90
C ARG A 235 -16.29 -7.13 13.75
N SER A 236 -17.40 -7.81 13.45
CA SER A 236 -17.44 -9.25 13.18
C SER A 236 -16.75 -9.66 11.88
N ASN A 237 -16.88 -8.85 10.82
CA ASN A 237 -16.29 -9.12 9.50
C ASN A 237 -14.79 -8.80 9.51
N LEU A 238 -14.39 -7.73 10.20
CA LEU A 238 -13.00 -7.42 10.52
C LEU A 238 -12.35 -8.55 11.34
N ALA A 239 -13.00 -9.01 12.41
CA ALA A 239 -12.50 -10.12 13.22
C ALA A 239 -12.48 -11.46 12.45
N THR A 240 -13.32 -11.61 11.42
CA THR A 240 -13.25 -12.75 10.49
C THR A 240 -12.01 -12.63 9.60
N ALA A 241 -11.75 -11.46 9.02
CA ALA A 241 -10.57 -11.21 8.18
C ALA A 241 -9.27 -11.51 8.92
N LEU A 242 -9.10 -10.96 10.12
CA LEU A 242 -7.94 -11.20 10.99
C LEU A 242 -7.74 -12.70 11.29
N ARG A 243 -8.83 -13.44 11.60
CA ARG A 243 -8.77 -14.89 11.88
C ARG A 243 -8.34 -15.74 10.68
N ARG A 244 -8.52 -15.26 9.43
CA ARG A 244 -8.03 -15.97 8.23
C ARG A 244 -6.51 -16.16 8.24
N PHE A 245 -5.78 -15.25 8.89
CA PHE A 245 -4.32 -15.28 8.96
C PHE A 245 -3.80 -15.86 10.28
N THR A 246 -4.48 -15.63 11.42
CA THR A 246 -4.10 -16.32 12.67
C THR A 246 -4.37 -17.83 12.60
N ALA A 247 -5.32 -18.28 11.78
CA ALA A 247 -5.51 -19.69 11.43
C ALA A 247 -4.35 -20.31 10.60
N LEU A 248 -3.46 -19.49 10.04
CA LEU A 248 -2.21 -19.91 9.38
C LEU A 248 -1.00 -19.86 10.33
N GLY A 249 -1.23 -19.64 11.63
CA GLY A 249 -0.20 -19.58 12.67
C GLY A 249 0.49 -18.22 12.84
N LEU A 250 -0.02 -17.16 12.19
CA LEU A 250 0.61 -15.84 12.15
C LEU A 250 0.07 -14.88 13.23
N GLU A 251 0.91 -13.92 13.65
CA GLU A 251 0.45 -12.71 14.34
C GLU A 251 -0.23 -11.76 13.34
N VAL A 252 -1.18 -10.93 13.80
CA VAL A 252 -1.79 -9.87 12.98
C VAL A 252 -1.77 -8.53 13.72
N ALA A 253 -1.79 -7.43 12.98
CA ALA A 253 -1.87 -6.09 13.55
C ALA A 253 -2.57 -5.13 12.60
N TYR A 254 -3.20 -4.09 13.13
CA TYR A 254 -3.53 -2.91 12.34
C TYR A 254 -2.31 -1.97 12.31
N THR A 255 -1.89 -1.57 11.11
CA THR A 255 -0.55 -0.99 10.87
C THR A 255 -0.55 0.46 10.41
N GLU A 256 -1.61 0.92 9.74
CA GLU A 256 -1.66 2.25 9.10
C GLU A 256 -3.07 2.89 9.24
N LEU A 257 -3.74 2.67 10.38
CA LEU A 257 -5.17 2.95 10.54
C LEU A 257 -5.51 4.44 10.42
N ASP A 258 -6.29 4.78 9.41
CA ASP A 258 -7.03 6.03 9.27
C ASP A 258 -8.43 5.76 8.71
N ILE A 259 -9.41 6.61 9.05
CA ILE A 259 -10.80 6.42 8.60
C ILE A 259 -11.33 7.76 8.09
N ARG A 260 -11.13 8.03 6.80
CA ARG A 260 -11.35 9.37 6.21
C ARG A 260 -12.82 9.69 5.97
N HIS A 261 -13.15 10.97 6.11
CA HIS A 261 -14.40 11.52 5.58
C HIS A 261 -14.25 11.71 4.07
N SER A 262 -15.23 11.20 3.31
CA SER A 262 -15.29 11.31 1.84
C SER A 262 -15.64 12.72 1.33
N SER A 263 -15.94 13.66 2.22
CA SER A 263 -16.12 15.08 1.92
C SER A 263 -15.88 15.90 3.19
N LEU A 264 -15.28 17.09 3.04
CA LEU A 264 -15.05 18.05 4.12
C LEU A 264 -15.85 19.36 3.89
N PRO A 265 -16.27 20.06 4.96
CA PRO A 265 -16.07 19.74 6.37
C PRO A 265 -16.96 18.60 6.87
N ALA A 266 -16.41 17.76 7.77
CA ALA A 266 -17.17 16.67 8.37
C ALA A 266 -18.32 17.18 9.25
N SER A 267 -19.49 16.55 9.16
CA SER A 267 -20.62 16.86 10.06
C SER A 267 -20.42 16.23 11.44
N SER A 268 -21.04 16.80 12.48
CA SER A 268 -20.99 16.23 13.84
C SER A 268 -21.49 14.78 13.91
N ALA A 269 -22.45 14.41 13.05
CA ALA A 269 -22.92 13.03 12.93
C ALA A 269 -21.85 12.13 12.28
N ALA A 270 -21.18 12.59 11.23
CA ALA A 270 -20.11 11.85 10.58
C ALA A 270 -18.93 11.63 11.55
N LEU A 271 -18.54 12.63 12.35
CA LEU A 271 -17.49 12.51 13.37
C LEU A 271 -17.82 11.45 14.45
N VAL A 272 -19.11 11.27 14.77
CA VAL A 272 -19.57 10.17 15.66
C VAL A 272 -19.49 8.81 14.93
N THR A 273 -19.90 8.73 13.66
CA THR A 273 -19.73 7.51 12.84
C THR A 273 -18.27 7.10 12.74
N GLN A 274 -17.36 8.05 12.49
CA GLN A 274 -15.91 7.80 12.49
C GLN A 274 -15.46 7.17 13.81
N GLY A 275 -15.92 7.68 14.96
CA GLY A 275 -15.56 7.10 16.25
C GLY A 275 -16.11 5.69 16.48
N ASN A 276 -17.30 5.39 15.97
CA ASN A 276 -17.84 4.03 15.99
C ASN A 276 -17.01 3.09 15.10
N ASP A 277 -16.60 3.55 13.92
CA ASP A 277 -15.75 2.79 12.99
C ASP A 277 -14.36 2.49 13.60
N PHE A 278 -13.70 3.49 14.18
CA PHE A 278 -12.44 3.30 14.91
C PHE A 278 -12.59 2.30 16.08
N ALA A 279 -13.70 2.36 16.83
CA ALA A 279 -13.98 1.40 17.90
C ALA A 279 -14.33 0.00 17.39
N ASN A 280 -14.88 -0.13 16.17
CA ASN A 280 -15.08 -1.43 15.51
C ASN A 280 -13.76 -2.06 15.08
N VAL A 281 -12.81 -1.27 14.55
CA VAL A 281 -11.48 -1.72 14.14
C VAL A 281 -10.61 -2.10 15.34
N VAL A 282 -10.49 -1.22 16.34
CA VAL A 282 -9.76 -1.55 17.58
C VAL A 282 -10.44 -2.72 18.30
N GLY A 283 -11.78 -2.75 18.31
CA GLY A 283 -12.58 -3.81 18.88
C GLY A 283 -12.38 -5.18 18.23
N SER A 284 -12.19 -5.26 16.90
CA SER A 284 -11.97 -6.54 16.21
C SER A 284 -10.63 -7.17 16.60
N CYS A 285 -9.59 -6.35 16.77
CA CYS A 285 -8.29 -6.81 17.27
C CYS A 285 -8.41 -7.40 18.68
N LEU A 286 -9.19 -6.75 19.57
CA LEU A 286 -9.49 -7.27 20.91
C LEU A 286 -10.33 -8.57 20.92
N ASP A 287 -10.92 -8.98 19.80
CA ASP A 287 -11.72 -10.21 19.67
C ASP A 287 -10.94 -11.37 19.00
N VAL A 288 -9.68 -11.15 18.61
CA VAL A 288 -8.87 -12.13 17.87
C VAL A 288 -7.57 -12.40 18.61
N ALA A 289 -7.48 -13.59 19.22
CA ALA A 289 -6.20 -14.11 19.70
C ALA A 289 -5.20 -14.19 18.52
N GLY A 290 -4.03 -13.59 18.71
CA GLY A 290 -3.05 -13.37 17.65
C GLY A 290 -3.04 -11.95 17.07
N CYS A 291 -4.05 -11.12 17.32
CA CYS A 291 -3.95 -9.68 17.03
C CYS A 291 -3.17 -8.96 18.13
N ILE A 292 -2.06 -8.30 17.77
CA ILE A 292 -1.07 -7.83 18.74
C ILE A 292 -1.11 -6.33 19.04
N GLY A 293 -1.76 -5.52 18.21
CA GLY A 293 -1.71 -4.07 18.38
C GLY A 293 -2.36 -3.31 17.23
N VAL A 294 -2.47 -2.00 17.44
CA VAL A 294 -3.04 -1.04 16.48
C VAL A 294 -2.11 0.16 16.36
N THR A 295 -1.85 0.57 15.13
CA THR A 295 -1.05 1.74 14.77
C THR A 295 -1.91 2.66 13.90
N VAL A 296 -1.94 3.97 14.18
CA VAL A 296 -2.63 4.96 13.33
C VAL A 296 -1.65 5.73 12.43
N TRP A 297 -1.99 5.97 11.16
CA TRP A 297 -1.07 6.57 10.18
C TRP A 297 -0.97 8.10 10.35
N GLY A 298 -0.09 8.50 11.26
CA GLY A 298 -0.18 9.76 11.97
C GLY A 298 -1.31 9.76 13.02
N PHE A 299 -1.32 10.73 13.91
CA PHE A 299 -2.37 10.85 14.93
C PHE A 299 -3.22 12.13 14.82
N THR A 300 -2.73 13.16 14.13
CA THR A 300 -3.40 14.46 13.98
C THR A 300 -3.69 14.78 12.52
N ASP A 301 -4.91 15.23 12.24
CA ASP A 301 -5.35 15.69 10.91
C ASP A 301 -4.45 16.79 10.32
N LYS A 302 -3.69 17.52 11.14
CA LYS A 302 -2.71 18.54 10.71
C LYS A 302 -1.66 18.01 9.73
N TYR A 303 -1.31 16.73 9.87
CA TYR A 303 -0.18 16.10 9.19
C TYR A 303 -0.58 14.83 8.42
N SER A 304 -1.89 14.57 8.26
CA SER A 304 -2.38 13.41 7.51
C SER A 304 -2.02 13.50 6.03
N TRP A 305 -1.60 12.36 5.45
CA TRP A 305 -1.38 12.18 4.02
C TRP A 305 -2.66 12.18 3.17
N ILE A 306 -3.85 12.10 3.80
CA ILE A 306 -5.13 11.92 3.11
C ILE A 306 -5.49 13.10 2.20
N PRO A 307 -5.43 14.39 2.63
CA PRO A 307 -5.75 15.51 1.73
C PRO A 307 -4.75 15.68 0.57
N GLU A 308 -3.52 15.17 0.73
CA GLU A 308 -2.48 15.12 -0.32
C GLU A 308 -2.71 13.98 -1.34
N THR A 309 -3.72 13.13 -1.11
CA THR A 309 -3.98 11.89 -1.86
C THR A 309 -5.40 11.82 -2.41
N PHE A 310 -6.36 12.32 -1.64
CA PHE A 310 -7.79 12.26 -1.91
C PHE A 310 -8.38 13.68 -1.78
N SER A 311 -8.42 14.41 -2.90
CA SER A 311 -8.90 15.80 -2.92
C SER A 311 -10.32 15.92 -2.33
N GLY A 312 -10.53 16.93 -1.48
CA GLY A 312 -11.79 17.15 -0.75
C GLY A 312 -12.07 16.18 0.42
N GLN A 313 -11.19 15.21 0.66
CA GLN A 313 -11.32 14.20 1.74
C GLN A 313 -10.30 14.45 2.84
N GLY A 314 -10.55 13.93 4.04
CA GLY A 314 -9.65 14.12 5.18
C GLY A 314 -10.32 13.97 6.53
N ASP A 315 -9.88 14.79 7.49
CA ASP A 315 -10.20 14.71 8.92
C ASP A 315 -10.21 13.24 9.42
N ALA A 316 -9.19 12.45 9.05
CA ALA A 316 -9.21 10.99 9.10
C ALA A 316 -8.71 10.35 10.42
N LEU A 317 -8.13 11.14 11.33
CA LEU A 317 -7.35 10.65 12.46
C LEU A 317 -7.99 10.93 13.84
N ILE A 318 -7.35 10.47 14.92
CA ILE A 318 -7.90 10.54 16.29
C ILE A 318 -7.75 11.92 16.96
N TYR A 319 -6.86 12.78 16.48
CA TYR A 319 -6.73 14.19 16.88
C TYR A 319 -7.02 15.14 15.70
N ASP A 320 -7.63 16.28 15.99
CA ASP A 320 -7.84 17.34 15.00
C ASP A 320 -6.54 18.10 14.68
N LYS A 321 -6.63 19.03 13.71
CA LYS A 321 -5.50 19.85 13.24
C LYS A 321 -4.94 20.85 14.26
N ASN A 322 -5.63 21.06 15.39
CA ASN A 322 -5.22 21.89 16.52
C ASN A 322 -4.79 21.06 17.73
N PHE A 323 -4.62 19.74 17.57
CA PHE A 323 -4.34 18.77 18.63
C PHE A 323 -5.47 18.58 19.66
N GLY A 324 -6.72 18.90 19.30
CA GLY A 324 -7.90 18.48 20.06
C GLY A 324 -8.20 16.98 19.87
N LYS A 325 -8.62 16.28 20.93
CA LYS A 325 -9.05 14.87 20.86
C LYS A 325 -10.44 14.78 20.21
N LYS A 326 -10.55 14.08 19.08
CA LYS A 326 -11.82 13.88 18.35
C LYS A 326 -12.69 12.80 18.99
N PRO A 327 -13.98 12.67 18.62
CA PRO A 327 -14.82 11.56 19.08
C PRO A 327 -14.20 10.18 18.83
N ALA A 328 -13.40 10.03 17.76
CA ALA A 328 -12.61 8.83 17.50
C ALA A 328 -11.66 8.45 18.64
N TRP A 329 -10.93 9.42 19.21
CA TRP A 329 -10.09 9.17 20.39
C TRP A 329 -10.91 8.61 21.56
N THR A 330 -12.05 9.25 21.85
CA THR A 330 -12.92 8.89 22.97
C THR A 330 -13.53 7.49 22.81
N SER A 331 -13.96 7.13 21.59
CA SER A 331 -14.49 5.80 21.30
C SER A 331 -13.42 4.70 21.38
N VAL A 332 -12.21 4.96 20.89
CA VAL A 332 -11.06 4.04 21.04
C VAL A 332 -10.70 3.85 22.52
N SER A 333 -10.55 4.96 23.27
CA SER A 333 -10.29 4.92 24.72
C SER A 333 -11.36 4.11 25.46
N SER A 334 -12.63 4.30 25.12
CA SER A 334 -13.77 3.59 25.72
C SER A 334 -13.76 2.08 25.45
N VAL A 335 -13.50 1.62 24.21
CA VAL A 335 -13.49 0.18 23.89
C VAL A 335 -12.28 -0.54 24.51
N LEU A 336 -11.11 0.12 24.56
CA LEU A 336 -9.93 -0.39 25.25
C LEU A 336 -10.18 -0.50 26.77
N ALA A 337 -10.75 0.55 27.38
CA ALA A 337 -11.06 0.55 28.81
C ALA A 337 -12.09 -0.52 29.20
N ALA A 338 -13.16 -0.68 28.42
CA ALA A 338 -14.19 -1.69 28.68
C ALA A 338 -13.65 -3.14 28.61
N LYS A 339 -12.61 -3.39 27.80
CA LYS A 339 -11.88 -4.66 27.78
C LYS A 339 -10.93 -4.78 28.99
N ALA A 340 -10.19 -3.72 29.31
CA ALA A 340 -9.25 -3.69 30.43
C ALA A 340 -9.92 -3.90 31.81
N THR A 341 -11.18 -3.47 31.98
CA THR A 341 -11.95 -3.72 33.21
C THR A 341 -12.59 -5.11 33.26
N ASN A 342 -12.66 -5.82 32.14
CA ASN A 342 -13.28 -7.14 32.01
C ASN A 342 -12.25 -8.17 31.46
N PRO A 343 -11.19 -8.48 32.23
CA PRO A 343 -10.29 -9.56 31.86
C PRO A 343 -11.07 -10.87 31.70
N PRO A 344 -10.70 -11.75 30.75
CA PRO A 344 -11.43 -12.98 30.51
C PRO A 344 -11.42 -13.85 31.76
N VAL A 345 -12.61 -14.15 32.30
CA VAL A 345 -12.77 -15.08 33.42
C VAL A 345 -12.18 -16.42 32.98
N SER A 346 -11.09 -16.83 33.64
CA SER A 346 -10.49 -18.13 33.40
C SER A 346 -11.49 -19.20 33.85
N SER A 347 -12.14 -19.84 32.89
CA SER A 347 -13.16 -20.86 33.12
C SER A 347 -12.53 -22.19 33.58
N SER A 348 -11.92 -22.16 34.76
CA SER A 348 -11.56 -23.37 35.51
C SER A 348 -12.83 -24.17 35.77
N SER A 349 -13.02 -25.25 35.02
CA SER A 349 -14.19 -26.12 35.10
C SER A 349 -14.15 -27.00 36.36
N SER A 350 -14.41 -26.36 37.51
CA SER A 350 -14.55 -27.01 38.82
C SER A 350 -15.72 -27.99 38.80
N THR A 351 -15.43 -29.24 38.44
CA THR A 351 -16.40 -30.32 38.32
C THR A 351 -16.70 -30.86 39.73
N THR A 352 -17.67 -30.24 40.40
CA THR A 352 -18.16 -30.72 41.70
C THR A 352 -18.74 -32.12 41.53
N ALA A 353 -18.10 -33.12 42.16
CA ALA A 353 -18.48 -34.52 41.99
C ALA A 353 -19.82 -34.85 42.66
N GLY A 354 -20.80 -35.28 41.85
CA GLY A 354 -21.99 -35.98 42.33
C GLY A 354 -21.72 -37.48 42.55
N PRO A 355 -22.42 -38.16 43.47
CA PRO A 355 -22.12 -39.54 43.83
C PRO A 355 -22.51 -40.56 42.74
N GLY A 356 -21.48 -41.26 42.27
CA GLY A 356 -21.41 -42.43 41.39
C GLY A 356 -22.66 -43.27 41.05
N THR A 357 -22.73 -43.64 39.77
CA THR A 357 -23.26 -44.93 39.30
C THR A 357 -22.21 -45.60 38.42
N THR A 358 -21.83 -46.83 38.74
CA THR A 358 -20.79 -47.61 38.03
C THR A 358 -21.35 -48.29 36.78
N LEU A 359 -20.60 -48.29 35.67
CA LEU A 359 -20.66 -49.34 34.65
C LEU A 359 -19.32 -49.45 33.90
N THR A 360 -19.01 -50.63 33.37
CA THR A 360 -17.65 -51.08 33.08
C THR A 360 -17.42 -51.34 31.60
N THR A 361 -16.28 -50.92 31.04
CA THR A 361 -15.80 -51.44 29.74
C THR A 361 -14.27 -51.57 29.73
N SER A 362 -13.78 -52.65 29.13
CA SER A 362 -12.39 -53.13 29.24
C SER A 362 -11.38 -52.32 28.43
N THR A 363 -10.15 -52.17 28.95
CA THR A 363 -9.00 -51.62 28.22
C THR A 363 -8.04 -52.74 27.85
N LYS A 364 -7.62 -52.83 26.58
CA LYS A 364 -6.74 -53.89 26.08
C LYS A 364 -5.34 -53.36 25.78
N THR A 365 -4.41 -53.57 26.70
CA THR A 365 -2.98 -53.22 26.53
C THR A 365 -2.30 -54.16 25.52
N ILE A 366 -1.42 -53.62 24.68
CA ILE A 366 -0.39 -54.38 23.96
C ILE A 366 0.94 -53.65 24.17
N THR A 367 1.98 -54.42 24.51
CA THR A 367 3.32 -53.93 24.82
C THR A 367 4.33 -54.69 23.96
N THR A 368 5.28 -53.97 23.35
CA THR A 368 6.50 -54.57 22.78
C THR A 368 7.70 -53.63 22.99
N ALA A 369 8.88 -54.24 23.16
CA ALA A 369 10.16 -53.58 23.41
C ALA A 369 11.13 -53.85 22.22
N PRO A 370 12.30 -53.18 22.12
CA PRO A 370 13.05 -53.08 20.88
C PRO A 370 14.04 -54.25 20.62
N SER A 371 14.55 -54.31 19.39
CA SER A 371 15.61 -55.22 18.95
C SER A 371 16.59 -54.54 17.97
N THR A 372 17.76 -55.13 17.75
CA THR A 372 18.97 -54.44 17.23
C THR A 372 19.63 -55.12 16.01
N THR A 373 20.10 -54.31 15.04
CA THR A 373 21.13 -54.64 14.01
C THR A 373 20.81 -55.79 13.02
N SER A 374 21.42 -55.93 11.83
CA SER A 374 22.62 -55.32 11.20
C SER A 374 22.46 -55.09 9.67
N SER A 375 23.53 -54.61 9.02
CA SER A 375 23.61 -54.11 7.62
C SER A 375 23.64 -55.13 6.47
N ALA A 376 23.24 -54.71 5.25
CA ALA A 376 23.97 -55.01 3.99
C ALA A 376 23.65 -54.04 2.81
N SER A 377 24.72 -53.60 2.13
CA SER A 377 24.89 -52.92 0.82
C SER A 377 23.72 -52.69 -0.17
N GLY A 378 23.67 -51.47 -0.75
CA GLY A 378 23.00 -51.14 -2.02
C GLY A 378 23.39 -49.77 -2.60
N ALA A 379 23.87 -49.72 -3.84
CA ALA A 379 24.23 -48.54 -4.65
C ALA A 379 23.02 -47.61 -4.95
N LEU A 380 23.09 -46.33 -5.36
CA LEU A 380 24.11 -45.25 -5.56
C LEU A 380 23.26 -43.96 -5.87
N GLN A 381 23.65 -42.67 -5.73
CA GLN A 381 24.84 -41.89 -5.34
C GLN A 381 24.40 -40.63 -4.54
N THR A 382 25.30 -39.99 -3.79
CA THR A 382 25.43 -38.51 -3.70
C THR A 382 26.76 -38.13 -3.06
N HIS A 383 27.49 -37.15 -3.61
CA HIS A 383 28.71 -36.62 -3.00
C HIS A 383 28.74 -35.09 -3.00
N TRP A 384 29.22 -34.54 -1.88
CA TRP A 384 29.34 -33.11 -1.62
C TRP A 384 30.67 -32.53 -2.15
N GLY A 385 30.71 -31.21 -2.36
CA GLY A 385 31.92 -30.48 -2.74
C GLY A 385 31.93 -29.04 -2.21
N GLN A 386 32.40 -28.85 -0.98
CA GLN A 386 32.82 -27.53 -0.49
C GLN A 386 34.22 -27.21 -1.00
N CYS A 387 34.51 -25.93 -1.29
CA CYS A 387 35.84 -25.45 -1.66
C CYS A 387 36.22 -24.25 -0.79
N GLY A 388 37.23 -24.38 0.08
CA GLY A 388 37.68 -23.28 0.95
C GLY A 388 38.66 -23.71 2.05
N GLY A 389 39.94 -23.86 1.70
CA GLY A 389 41.01 -24.30 2.60
C GLY A 389 41.31 -25.81 2.48
N ASN A 390 42.53 -26.29 2.74
CA ASN A 390 43.70 -25.61 3.29
C ASN A 390 44.92 -25.77 2.34
N GLY A 391 45.84 -24.79 2.31
CA GLY A 391 47.07 -24.87 1.49
C GLY A 391 47.00 -24.32 0.05
N TRP A 392 46.03 -23.45 -0.27
CA TRP A 392 45.96 -22.83 -1.60
C TRP A 392 46.94 -21.65 -1.76
N THR A 393 48.00 -21.86 -2.55
CA THR A 393 48.80 -20.79 -3.14
C THR A 393 48.19 -20.40 -4.49
N GLY A 394 47.75 -19.16 -4.66
CA GLY A 394 47.23 -18.68 -5.95
C GLY A 394 48.33 -18.43 -7.00
N PRO A 395 47.95 -17.92 -8.17
CA PRO A 395 48.79 -16.92 -8.83
C PRO A 395 48.01 -15.63 -9.15
N THR A 396 48.67 -14.49 -8.89
CA THR A 396 48.31 -13.18 -9.42
C THR A 396 48.64 -13.12 -10.91
N HIS A 397 47.92 -12.32 -11.71
CA HIS A 397 48.49 -11.17 -12.45
C HIS A 397 47.51 -10.54 -13.47
N ILE A 398 47.68 -9.24 -13.69
CA ILE A 398 46.99 -8.42 -14.69
C ILE A 398 47.76 -8.50 -16.02
N ARG A 399 47.07 -8.47 -17.17
CA ARG A 399 47.70 -8.12 -18.45
C ARG A 399 46.76 -7.35 -19.38
N PHE A 400 47.20 -6.16 -19.80
CA PHE A 400 46.65 -5.46 -20.96
C PHE A 400 47.29 -5.99 -22.25
N GLN A 401 46.50 -6.15 -23.31
CA GLN A 401 46.94 -5.92 -24.69
C GLN A 401 45.73 -5.64 -25.60
N SER A 402 45.97 -5.19 -26.83
CA SER A 402 45.05 -4.30 -27.55
C SER A 402 44.66 -4.76 -28.97
N THR A 403 43.71 -4.03 -29.54
CA THR A 403 43.52 -3.77 -30.99
C THR A 403 43.30 -4.95 -31.93
N GLU A 404 42.07 -5.06 -32.44
CA GLU A 404 41.84 -4.86 -33.88
C GLU A 404 40.45 -4.24 -34.13
N THR A 405 40.22 -3.67 -35.33
CA THR A 405 39.11 -2.72 -35.59
C THR A 405 38.33 -3.01 -36.87
N ARG A 406 36.99 -2.93 -36.84
CA ARG A 406 36.15 -2.78 -38.05
C ARG A 406 34.74 -2.26 -37.76
N GLY A 407 34.21 -1.44 -38.68
CA GLY A 407 32.78 -1.12 -38.79
C GLY A 407 32.33 0.14 -38.04
N THR A 408 31.95 1.18 -38.78
CA THR A 408 31.46 2.46 -38.24
C THR A 408 29.96 2.65 -38.49
N SER A 409 29.20 2.94 -37.44
CA SER A 409 27.94 3.70 -37.52
C SER A 409 27.80 4.57 -36.27
N SER A 410 27.85 5.89 -36.43
CA SER A 410 27.87 6.83 -35.31
C SER A 410 26.47 7.24 -34.86
N SER A 411 26.03 6.66 -33.74
CA SER A 411 24.94 7.19 -32.90
C SER A 411 25.53 7.90 -31.67
N PRO A 412 24.85 8.90 -31.08
CA PRO A 412 25.43 9.78 -30.06
C PRO A 412 25.73 9.08 -28.72
N SER A 413 26.65 9.68 -27.97
CA SER A 413 27.21 9.17 -26.71
C SER A 413 26.16 8.93 -25.61
N ALA A 414 26.45 7.95 -24.73
CA ALA A 414 25.63 7.57 -23.56
C ALA A 414 25.39 8.69 -22.52
N ALA A 415 26.00 9.87 -22.69
CA ALA A 415 25.63 11.08 -21.95
C ALA A 415 24.16 11.51 -22.14
N ALA A 416 23.47 11.01 -23.18
CA ALA A 416 22.05 11.26 -23.44
C ALA A 416 21.08 10.30 -22.71
N MET A 417 21.55 9.17 -22.18
CA MET A 417 20.70 8.09 -21.64
C MET A 417 20.52 8.13 -20.11
N ALA A 418 20.75 9.30 -19.50
CA ALA A 418 20.58 9.55 -18.06
C ALA A 418 19.30 10.33 -17.70
N ALA A 419 18.39 10.48 -18.67
CA ALA A 419 17.05 11.02 -18.49
C ALA A 419 16.01 10.00 -18.98
N GLY A 420 14.94 9.69 -18.26
CA GLY A 420 14.62 10.10 -16.89
C GLY A 420 13.19 9.65 -16.54
N ALA A 421 12.92 9.32 -15.28
CA ALA A 421 11.53 9.33 -14.81
C ALA A 421 11.02 10.78 -14.93
N PRO A 422 9.82 11.05 -15.46
CA PRO A 422 9.35 12.40 -15.73
C PRO A 422 9.28 13.22 -14.44
N THR A 423 10.29 14.08 -14.24
CA THR A 423 10.40 14.97 -13.07
C THR A 423 9.41 16.13 -13.15
N LYS A 424 8.89 16.42 -14.34
CA LYS A 424 7.94 17.50 -14.59
C LYS A 424 6.55 16.96 -14.86
N VAL A 425 5.52 17.71 -14.48
CA VAL A 425 4.14 17.36 -14.84
C VAL A 425 3.96 17.38 -16.36
N SER A 426 4.62 18.31 -17.07
CA SER A 426 4.65 18.31 -18.54
C SER A 426 5.20 17.02 -19.15
N ASP A 427 6.25 16.46 -18.56
CA ASP A 427 6.94 15.30 -19.10
C ASP A 427 6.13 14.03 -18.83
N ARG A 428 5.29 14.04 -17.79
CA ARG A 428 4.39 12.93 -17.47
C ARG A 428 3.17 12.90 -18.38
N ILE A 429 2.54 14.05 -18.62
CA ILE A 429 1.40 14.18 -19.55
C ILE A 429 1.84 13.81 -20.98
N LYS A 430 3.00 14.32 -21.42
CA LYS A 430 3.62 13.96 -22.70
C LYS A 430 3.98 12.48 -22.82
N HIS A 431 4.22 11.77 -21.72
CA HIS A 431 4.40 10.32 -21.76
C HIS A 431 3.07 9.60 -22.01
N ASP A 432 2.05 9.90 -21.20
CA ASP A 432 0.69 9.38 -21.37
C ASP A 432 0.17 9.61 -22.81
N HIS A 433 0.43 10.78 -23.42
CA HIS A 433 0.05 11.08 -24.82
C HIS A 433 0.64 10.10 -25.85
N ARG A 434 1.91 9.69 -25.67
CA ARG A 434 2.57 8.75 -26.60
C ARG A 434 2.09 7.33 -26.39
N GLU A 435 1.74 6.95 -25.16
CA GLU A 435 1.05 5.69 -24.89
C GLU A 435 -0.33 5.66 -25.58
N LEU A 436 -1.13 6.72 -25.44
CA LEU A 436 -2.43 6.87 -26.10
C LEU A 436 -2.32 6.80 -27.64
N GLU A 437 -1.30 7.45 -28.22
CA GLU A 437 -0.99 7.32 -29.66
C GLU A 437 -0.61 5.89 -30.05
N GLU A 438 0.17 5.17 -29.22
CA GLU A 438 0.50 3.78 -29.49
C GLU A 438 -0.74 2.88 -29.44
N TYR A 439 -1.59 3.03 -28.42
CA TYR A 439 -2.81 2.25 -28.27
C TYR A 439 -3.79 2.50 -29.42
N TYR A 440 -3.99 3.77 -29.81
CA TYR A 440 -4.74 4.16 -31.02
C TYR A 440 -4.22 3.42 -32.27
N ASN A 441 -2.90 3.48 -32.49
CA ASN A 441 -2.25 2.81 -33.60
C ASN A 441 -2.38 1.28 -33.53
N ASN A 442 -2.34 0.69 -32.34
CA ASN A 442 -2.44 -0.75 -32.13
C ASN A 442 -3.87 -1.28 -32.32
N ILE A 443 -4.91 -0.50 -31.95
CA ILE A 443 -6.32 -0.78 -32.34
C ILE A 443 -6.44 -0.89 -33.86
N LYS A 444 -5.84 0.04 -34.61
CA LYS A 444 -5.94 0.08 -36.09
C LYS A 444 -5.10 -0.98 -36.79
N LYS A 445 -4.00 -1.44 -36.18
CA LYS A 445 -3.15 -2.52 -36.69
C LYS A 445 -3.68 -3.92 -36.34
N ALA A 446 -4.54 -4.04 -35.32
CA ALA A 446 -5.04 -5.33 -34.84
C ALA A 446 -5.96 -6.02 -35.86
N SER A 447 -5.50 -7.18 -36.38
CA SER A 447 -6.23 -7.97 -37.37
C SER A 447 -7.32 -8.87 -36.77
N ARG A 448 -7.22 -9.22 -35.48
CA ARG A 448 -8.21 -10.03 -34.76
C ARG A 448 -9.05 -9.14 -33.85
N ASP A 449 -10.35 -9.40 -33.76
CA ASP A 449 -11.24 -8.59 -32.92
C ASP A 449 -10.94 -8.73 -31.42
N GLU A 450 -10.42 -9.88 -30.97
CA GLU A 450 -9.89 -10.01 -29.61
C GLU A 450 -8.78 -9.00 -29.29
N ASP A 451 -7.89 -8.74 -30.25
CA ASP A 451 -6.75 -7.84 -30.06
C ASP A 451 -7.21 -6.39 -30.12
N LYS A 452 -8.20 -6.09 -30.98
CA LYS A 452 -8.91 -4.79 -30.98
C LYS A 452 -9.60 -4.52 -29.64
N VAL A 453 -10.31 -5.50 -29.05
CA VAL A 453 -10.92 -5.35 -27.71
C VAL A 453 -9.86 -5.09 -26.64
N ARG A 454 -8.71 -5.79 -26.69
CA ARG A 454 -7.62 -5.58 -25.73
C ARG A 454 -7.06 -4.15 -25.81
N TRP A 455 -6.72 -3.66 -27.01
CA TRP A 455 -6.20 -2.30 -27.16
C TRP A 455 -7.27 -1.22 -26.97
N GLN A 456 -8.55 -1.48 -27.31
CA GLN A 456 -9.69 -0.63 -26.95
C GLN A 456 -9.80 -0.45 -25.44
N ASN A 457 -9.71 -1.55 -24.67
CA ASN A 457 -9.73 -1.47 -23.21
C ASN A 457 -8.55 -0.66 -22.67
N GLN A 458 -7.33 -0.86 -23.19
CA GLN A 458 -6.16 -0.07 -22.78
C GLN A 458 -6.32 1.42 -23.10
N PHE A 459 -6.70 1.76 -24.33
CA PHE A 459 -6.92 3.16 -24.75
C PHE A 459 -7.99 3.85 -23.91
N VAL A 460 -9.14 3.19 -23.68
CA VAL A 460 -10.23 3.73 -22.87
C VAL A 460 -9.80 3.91 -21.40
N TRP A 461 -9.12 2.90 -20.84
CA TRP A 461 -8.67 2.88 -19.45
C TRP A 461 -7.61 3.94 -19.17
N GLU A 462 -6.74 4.25 -20.13
CA GLU A 462 -5.79 5.34 -19.99
C GLU A 462 -6.44 6.71 -20.20
N LEU A 463 -7.20 6.90 -21.29
CA LEU A 463 -7.76 8.21 -21.63
C LEU A 463 -8.73 8.74 -20.56
N ALA A 464 -9.61 7.88 -20.04
CA ALA A 464 -10.55 8.26 -18.99
C ALA A 464 -9.85 8.72 -17.70
N ARG A 465 -8.70 8.10 -17.36
CA ARG A 465 -7.95 8.42 -16.14
C ARG A 465 -7.04 9.63 -16.33
N HIS A 466 -6.46 9.76 -17.51
CA HIS A 466 -5.62 10.88 -17.94
C HIS A 466 -6.41 12.19 -17.91
N SER A 467 -7.51 12.30 -18.67
CA SER A 467 -8.28 13.54 -18.75
C SER A 467 -8.87 14.02 -17.41
N LEU A 468 -9.27 13.09 -16.53
CA LEU A 468 -9.71 13.44 -15.17
C LEU A 468 -8.56 13.77 -14.22
N ALA A 469 -7.34 13.28 -14.45
CA ALA A 469 -6.17 13.72 -13.70
C ALA A 469 -5.75 15.15 -14.09
N GLU A 470 -5.99 15.57 -15.33
CA GLU A 470 -5.73 16.93 -15.82
C GLU A 470 -6.73 17.93 -15.22
N GLU A 471 -8.03 17.59 -15.22
CA GLU A 471 -9.09 18.40 -14.60
C GLU A 471 -8.93 18.59 -13.09
N ILE A 472 -8.40 17.57 -12.39
CA ILE A 472 -8.19 17.59 -10.93
C ILE A 472 -6.85 18.25 -10.53
N VAL A 473 -5.80 18.15 -11.34
CA VAL A 473 -4.42 18.55 -10.97
C VAL A 473 -3.88 19.71 -11.80
N VAL A 474 -4.07 19.70 -13.11
CA VAL A 474 -3.45 20.63 -14.06
C VAL A 474 -4.28 21.90 -14.19
N TYR A 475 -5.58 21.79 -14.46
CA TYR A 475 -6.47 22.93 -14.69
C TYR A 475 -6.60 23.86 -13.45
N PRO A 476 -6.68 23.37 -12.19
CA PRO A 476 -6.66 24.24 -11.01
C PRO A 476 -5.29 24.90 -10.77
N ALA A 477 -4.20 24.33 -11.30
CA ALA A 477 -2.88 24.96 -11.25
C ALA A 477 -2.76 26.04 -12.33
N MET A 478 -3.29 25.83 -13.54
CA MET A 478 -3.40 26.85 -14.58
C MET A 478 -4.19 28.06 -14.08
N GLU A 479 -5.41 27.84 -13.57
CA GLU A 479 -6.26 28.87 -12.94
C GLU A 479 -5.54 29.70 -11.86
N LYS A 480 -4.66 29.07 -11.09
CA LYS A 480 -3.98 29.67 -9.94
C LYS A 480 -2.68 30.39 -10.31
N HIS A 481 -1.98 29.96 -11.36
CA HIS A 481 -0.61 30.41 -11.66
C HIS A 481 -0.45 31.13 -13.01
N LEU A 482 -1.42 31.03 -13.93
CA LEU A 482 -1.36 31.68 -15.24
C LEU A 482 -2.29 32.91 -15.34
N PRO A 483 -1.86 34.04 -15.95
CA PRO A 483 -2.68 35.25 -16.04
C PRO A 483 -4.03 35.09 -16.75
N ASP A 484 -4.09 34.25 -17.79
CA ASP A 484 -5.32 33.87 -18.51
C ASP A 484 -5.80 32.46 -18.10
N GLY A 485 -5.28 31.89 -17.01
CA GLY A 485 -5.37 30.47 -16.67
C GLY A 485 -6.78 29.91 -16.58
N THR A 486 -7.74 30.67 -16.05
CA THR A 486 -9.15 30.27 -16.03
C THR A 486 -9.75 30.12 -17.42
N LYS A 487 -9.37 30.98 -18.36
CA LYS A 487 -9.87 30.93 -19.74
C LYS A 487 -9.27 29.74 -20.51
N MET A 488 -8.01 29.42 -20.25
CA MET A 488 -7.36 28.21 -20.78
C MET A 488 -8.09 26.97 -20.22
N ALA A 489 -8.13 26.83 -18.90
CA ALA A 489 -8.83 25.75 -18.21
C ALA A 489 -10.35 25.62 -18.51
N GLU A 490 -11.04 26.68 -18.95
CA GLU A 490 -12.44 26.57 -19.43
C GLU A 490 -12.55 26.13 -20.90
N LYS A 491 -11.59 26.50 -21.77
CA LYS A 491 -11.46 25.92 -23.13
C LYS A 491 -11.17 24.42 -23.02
N ASP A 492 -10.19 24.05 -22.22
CA ASP A 492 -9.62 22.71 -22.20
C ASP A 492 -10.62 21.69 -21.61
N ARG A 493 -11.42 22.09 -20.60
CA ARG A 493 -12.61 21.34 -20.16
C ARG A 493 -13.66 21.16 -21.27
N SER A 494 -13.90 22.18 -22.10
CA SER A 494 -14.85 22.10 -23.20
C SER A 494 -14.37 21.18 -24.33
N GLU A 495 -13.07 20.99 -24.49
CA GLU A 495 -12.47 20.00 -25.39
C GLU A 495 -12.51 18.59 -24.77
N HIS A 496 -12.16 18.47 -23.49
CA HIS A 496 -12.33 17.23 -22.72
C HIS A 496 -13.77 16.71 -22.71
N GLN A 497 -14.79 17.57 -22.61
CA GLN A 497 -16.18 17.12 -22.68
C GLN A 497 -16.50 16.43 -24.01
N GLN A 498 -16.03 16.98 -25.14
CA GLN A 498 -16.19 16.36 -26.46
C GLN A 498 -15.43 15.03 -26.58
N VAL A 499 -14.22 14.95 -26.00
CA VAL A 499 -13.42 13.72 -25.92
C VAL A 499 -14.14 12.67 -25.05
N LYS A 500 -14.68 13.04 -23.89
CA LYS A 500 -15.45 12.18 -22.99
C LYS A 500 -16.72 11.65 -23.65
N GLU A 501 -17.47 12.47 -24.38
CA GLU A 501 -18.67 12.07 -25.10
C GLU A 501 -18.35 11.03 -26.17
N LYS A 502 -17.38 11.31 -27.06
CA LYS A 502 -16.91 10.35 -28.07
C LYS A 502 -16.34 9.06 -27.45
N LEU A 503 -15.63 9.17 -26.33
CA LEU A 503 -15.10 8.03 -25.59
C LEU A 503 -16.21 7.18 -24.95
N TYR A 504 -17.30 7.78 -24.49
CA TYR A 504 -18.46 7.09 -23.93
C TYR A 504 -19.22 6.26 -24.98
N GLU A 505 -19.31 6.76 -26.20
CA GLU A 505 -19.80 5.97 -27.35
C GLU A 505 -18.82 4.84 -27.67
N PHE A 506 -17.55 5.16 -27.92
CA PHE A 506 -16.54 4.18 -28.35
C PHE A 506 -16.27 3.06 -27.34
N GLN A 507 -16.29 3.32 -26.03
CA GLN A 507 -16.01 2.32 -24.99
C GLN A 507 -17.05 1.17 -24.94
N SER A 508 -18.18 1.32 -25.61
CA SER A 508 -19.26 0.33 -25.67
C SER A 508 -19.33 -0.43 -27.02
N MET A 509 -18.64 0.07 -28.05
CA MET A 509 -18.67 -0.51 -29.40
C MET A 509 -17.94 -1.86 -29.46
N GLN A 510 -18.45 -2.78 -30.29
CA GLN A 510 -17.75 -4.02 -30.62
C GLN A 510 -16.91 -3.85 -31.89
N PRO A 511 -15.77 -4.53 -32.06
CA PRO A 511 -14.92 -4.35 -33.25
C PRO A 511 -15.51 -4.85 -34.57
N SER A 512 -16.66 -5.53 -34.52
CA SER A 512 -17.50 -5.92 -35.65
C SER A 512 -18.48 -4.81 -36.09
N ASP A 513 -18.60 -3.72 -35.35
CA ASP A 513 -19.42 -2.57 -35.73
C ASP A 513 -18.74 -1.79 -36.88
N PRO A 514 -19.42 -1.49 -38.00
CA PRO A 514 -18.83 -0.73 -39.10
C PRO A 514 -18.35 0.67 -38.69
N ASN A 515 -18.87 1.22 -37.60
CA ASN A 515 -18.49 2.53 -37.06
C ASN A 515 -17.31 2.45 -36.08
N PHE A 516 -16.84 1.27 -35.68
CA PHE A 516 -15.78 1.11 -34.66
C PHE A 516 -14.50 1.86 -35.03
N ILE A 517 -14.03 1.74 -36.27
CA ILE A 517 -12.84 2.46 -36.77
C ILE A 517 -13.13 3.97 -36.99
N PRO A 518 -14.23 4.38 -37.66
CA PRO A 518 -14.64 5.78 -37.73
C PRO A 518 -14.75 6.49 -36.37
N ALA A 519 -15.25 5.81 -35.33
CA ALA A 519 -15.43 6.37 -34.00
C ALA A 519 -14.09 6.64 -33.30
N ILE A 520 -13.16 5.66 -33.29
CA ILE A 520 -11.82 5.89 -32.73
C ILE A 520 -11.01 6.90 -33.55
N ASP A 521 -11.23 6.99 -34.87
CA ASP A 521 -10.60 8.02 -35.71
C ASP A 521 -11.13 9.42 -35.39
N SER A 522 -12.44 9.61 -35.21
CA SER A 522 -12.99 10.92 -34.82
C SER A 522 -12.70 11.29 -33.36
N LEU A 523 -12.56 10.30 -32.47
CA LEU A 523 -12.08 10.49 -31.10
C LEU A 523 -10.60 10.92 -31.08
N TRP A 524 -9.76 10.25 -31.86
CA TRP A 524 -8.34 10.60 -32.01
C TRP A 524 -8.14 11.96 -32.68
N GLU A 525 -8.95 12.34 -33.67
CA GLU A 525 -8.90 13.67 -34.29
C GLU A 525 -9.11 14.81 -33.27
N SER A 526 -10.11 14.68 -32.39
CA SER A 526 -10.34 15.64 -31.31
C SER A 526 -9.21 15.63 -30.28
N LEU A 527 -8.80 14.45 -29.82
CA LEU A 527 -7.76 14.30 -28.79
C LEU A 527 -6.39 14.79 -29.29
N ALA A 528 -5.98 14.44 -30.51
CA ALA A 528 -4.68 14.81 -31.06
C ALA A 528 -4.56 16.32 -31.35
N GLN A 529 -5.68 17.02 -31.59
CA GLN A 529 -5.67 18.49 -31.66
C GLN A 529 -5.55 19.13 -30.28
N HIS A 530 -6.23 18.60 -29.26
CA HIS A 530 -6.09 19.04 -27.87
C HIS A 530 -4.64 18.86 -27.37
N ILE A 531 -4.11 17.63 -27.44
CA ILE A 531 -2.70 17.26 -27.14
C ILE A 531 -1.70 18.22 -27.79
N LYS A 532 -1.95 18.62 -29.04
CA LYS A 532 -1.03 19.46 -29.82
C LYS A 532 -1.05 20.94 -29.41
N GLU A 533 -2.12 21.42 -28.79
CA GLU A 533 -2.18 22.76 -28.18
C GLU A 533 -1.58 22.70 -26.78
N GLU A 534 -2.01 21.73 -25.97
CA GLU A 534 -1.59 21.50 -24.59
C GLU A 534 -0.06 21.29 -24.48
N GLU A 535 0.53 20.48 -25.37
CA GLU A 535 1.98 20.27 -25.43
C GLU A 535 2.80 21.50 -25.88
N ARG A 536 2.17 22.43 -26.61
CA ARG A 536 2.83 23.58 -27.29
C ARG A 536 2.73 24.87 -26.49
N ASP A 537 1.56 25.12 -25.91
CA ASP A 537 1.19 26.41 -25.33
C ASP A 537 0.95 26.30 -23.82
N ASP A 538 0.10 25.36 -23.40
CA ASP A 538 -0.41 25.31 -22.01
C ASP A 538 0.59 24.70 -21.03
N LEU A 539 1.14 23.51 -21.31
CA LEU A 539 2.21 22.92 -20.47
C LEU A 539 3.46 23.81 -20.40
N PRO A 540 3.99 24.38 -21.50
CA PRO A 540 5.16 25.25 -21.42
C PRO A 540 4.89 26.58 -20.70
N ALA A 541 3.64 27.06 -20.71
CA ALA A 541 3.24 28.21 -19.88
C ALA A 541 3.19 27.83 -18.39
N LEU A 542 2.55 26.71 -18.05
CA LEU A 542 2.42 26.23 -16.68
C LEU A 542 3.79 25.92 -16.04
N GLU A 543 4.64 25.16 -16.73
CA GLU A 543 6.03 24.83 -16.31
C GLU A 543 6.94 26.06 -16.13
N LYS A 544 6.56 27.21 -16.68
CA LYS A 544 7.26 28.49 -16.53
C LYS A 544 6.72 29.31 -15.35
N ALA A 545 5.49 29.06 -14.92
CA ALA A 545 4.83 29.76 -13.83
C ALA A 545 4.96 29.06 -12.46
N ILE A 546 5.16 27.74 -12.45
CA ILE A 546 5.38 26.93 -11.23
C ILE A 546 6.88 26.67 -10.97
N GLY A 547 7.26 26.43 -9.71
CA GLY A 547 8.63 26.01 -9.37
C GLY A 547 8.92 24.58 -9.81
N ALA A 548 10.20 24.23 -10.00
CA ALA A 548 10.58 22.85 -10.35
C ALA A 548 10.09 21.81 -9.32
N GLY A 549 10.16 22.14 -8.02
CA GLY A 549 9.61 21.29 -6.95
C GLY A 549 8.08 21.21 -6.94
N ASP A 550 7.39 22.25 -7.42
CA ASP A 550 5.93 22.24 -7.60
C ASP A 550 5.54 21.36 -8.81
N SER A 551 6.27 21.47 -9.93
CA SER A 551 6.08 20.59 -11.09
C SER A 551 6.34 19.12 -10.75
N GLU A 552 7.38 18.83 -9.97
CA GLU A 552 7.60 17.49 -9.41
C GLU A 552 6.46 17.01 -8.50
N ALA A 553 5.94 17.90 -7.63
CA ALA A 553 4.81 17.57 -6.77
C ALA A 553 3.53 17.32 -7.57
N MET A 554 3.30 18.11 -8.62
CA MET A 554 2.21 17.92 -9.57
C MET A 554 2.37 16.63 -10.38
N ALA A 555 3.57 16.27 -10.85
CA ALA A 555 3.81 15.00 -11.53
C ALA A 555 3.46 13.79 -10.64
N ARG A 556 3.86 13.85 -9.36
CA ARG A 556 3.50 12.85 -8.33
C ARG A 556 1.99 12.85 -8.03
N SER A 557 1.36 14.02 -7.94
CA SER A 557 -0.09 14.15 -7.73
C SER A 557 -0.88 13.61 -8.91
N PHE A 558 -0.48 13.93 -10.14
CA PHE A 558 -1.09 13.50 -11.38
C PHE A 558 -1.10 11.97 -11.53
N ALA A 559 0.08 11.35 -11.40
CA ALA A 559 0.22 9.90 -11.42
C ALA A 559 -0.60 9.23 -10.30
N ARG A 560 -0.68 9.85 -9.10
CA ARG A 560 -1.52 9.40 -7.99
C ARG A 560 -3.01 9.50 -8.31
N THR A 561 -3.47 10.60 -8.89
CA THR A 561 -4.88 10.81 -9.29
C THR A 561 -5.34 9.76 -10.31
N LYS A 562 -4.51 9.40 -11.30
CA LYS A 562 -4.80 8.29 -12.25
C LYS A 562 -5.09 6.94 -11.56
N HIS A 563 -4.68 6.74 -10.31
CA HIS A 563 -5.00 5.53 -9.53
C HIS A 563 -6.33 5.62 -8.74
N PHE A 564 -7.03 6.76 -8.72
CA PHE A 564 -8.24 6.98 -7.90
C PHE A 564 -9.47 7.49 -8.66
N VAL A 565 -9.32 7.96 -9.91
CA VAL A 565 -10.43 8.36 -10.80
C VAL A 565 -11.11 7.16 -11.49
N PRO A 566 -12.29 7.37 -12.14
CA PRO A 566 -12.92 6.42 -13.05
C PRO A 566 -11.99 5.86 -14.11
N THR A 567 -12.23 4.61 -14.50
CA THR A 567 -11.50 3.89 -15.55
C THR A 567 -12.29 3.83 -16.87
N ARG A 568 -13.40 4.56 -16.94
CA ARG A 568 -14.33 4.68 -18.08
C ARG A 568 -14.83 6.12 -18.17
N SER A 569 -15.26 6.54 -19.35
CA SER A 569 -15.90 7.85 -19.52
C SER A 569 -17.30 7.86 -18.93
N HIS A 570 -17.67 8.96 -18.28
CA HIS A 570 -19.01 9.27 -17.78
C HIS A 570 -19.31 10.76 -18.07
N PRO A 571 -19.68 11.14 -19.31
CA PRO A 571 -19.82 12.54 -19.73
C PRO A 571 -21.01 13.29 -19.09
N SER A 572 -21.80 12.60 -18.27
CA SER A 572 -22.84 13.17 -17.41
C SER A 572 -22.35 13.52 -15.99
N ALA A 573 -21.09 13.20 -15.65
CA ALA A 573 -20.44 13.71 -14.45
C ALA A 573 -20.08 15.20 -14.65
N PRO A 574 -20.23 16.07 -13.63
CA PRO A 574 -19.89 17.49 -13.76
C PRO A 574 -18.41 17.73 -14.08
N ASP A 575 -18.14 18.75 -14.90
CA ASP A 575 -16.82 19.21 -15.39
C ASP A 575 -16.09 20.16 -14.41
N ARG A 576 -16.69 20.42 -13.24
CA ARG A 576 -16.25 21.48 -12.31
C ARG A 576 -16.10 20.96 -10.88
N PRO A 577 -14.96 21.24 -10.22
CA PRO A 577 -14.83 21.10 -8.77
C PRO A 577 -15.91 21.91 -8.01
N PRO A 578 -16.44 21.42 -6.88
CA PRO A 578 -16.13 20.14 -6.22
C PRO A 578 -16.97 18.95 -6.73
N TYR A 579 -17.87 19.15 -7.70
CA TYR A 579 -18.91 18.19 -8.05
C TYR A 579 -18.41 17.01 -8.89
N GLU A 580 -17.44 17.25 -9.77
CA GLU A 580 -16.70 16.24 -10.53
C GLU A 580 -16.24 15.07 -9.65
N THR A 581 -15.48 15.41 -8.59
CA THR A 581 -14.90 14.46 -7.63
C THR A 581 -15.96 13.59 -6.95
N VAL A 582 -17.14 14.16 -6.65
CA VAL A 582 -18.21 13.45 -5.95
C VAL A 582 -18.93 12.46 -6.87
N VAL A 583 -19.20 12.84 -8.13
CA VAL A 583 -19.94 11.97 -9.06
C VAL A 583 -19.04 10.88 -9.67
N GLY A 584 -17.82 11.22 -10.07
CA GLY A 584 -16.87 10.24 -10.62
C GLY A 584 -16.48 9.16 -9.60
N MET A 585 -16.28 9.52 -8.33
CA MET A 585 -15.96 8.53 -7.29
C MET A 585 -17.14 7.60 -6.92
N LEU A 586 -18.37 7.90 -7.36
CA LEU A 586 -19.51 6.99 -7.22
C LEU A 586 -19.58 5.91 -8.32
N THR A 587 -19.11 6.21 -9.54
CA THR A 587 -19.04 5.21 -10.64
C THR A 587 -17.77 4.37 -10.59
N THR A 588 -16.66 4.94 -10.10
CA THR A 588 -15.34 4.28 -10.02
C THR A 588 -15.36 2.84 -9.45
N PRO A 589 -16.12 2.51 -8.38
CA PRO A 589 -16.20 1.13 -7.88
C PRO A 589 -16.88 0.16 -8.85
N MET A 590 -17.87 0.62 -9.63
CA MET A 590 -18.53 -0.18 -10.67
C MET A 590 -17.64 -0.35 -11.89
N ASP A 591 -16.93 0.70 -12.32
CA ASP A 591 -16.03 0.61 -13.47
C ASP A 591 -14.90 -0.38 -13.23
N ARG A 592 -14.27 -0.34 -12.05
CA ARG A 592 -13.22 -1.29 -11.63
C ARG A 592 -13.75 -2.71 -11.53
N LEU A 593 -14.91 -2.92 -10.91
CA LEU A 593 -15.56 -4.24 -10.86
C LEU A 593 -15.83 -4.79 -12.26
N MET A 594 -16.16 -3.94 -13.23
CA MET A 594 -16.34 -4.34 -14.63
C MET A 594 -15.01 -4.58 -15.36
N ASP A 595 -13.94 -3.82 -15.05
CA ASP A 595 -12.60 -4.05 -15.63
C ASP A 595 -12.01 -5.41 -15.23
N MET A 596 -12.34 -5.94 -14.04
CA MET A 596 -11.94 -7.30 -13.61
C MET A 596 -12.39 -8.41 -14.58
N PHE A 597 -13.40 -8.16 -15.40
CA PHE A 597 -13.92 -9.10 -16.40
C PHE A 597 -13.47 -8.79 -17.84
N ARG A 598 -12.64 -7.76 -18.04
CA ARG A 598 -12.19 -7.31 -19.36
C ARG A 598 -10.79 -7.85 -19.68
N LYS A 599 -10.54 -8.11 -20.96
CA LYS A 599 -9.20 -8.50 -21.45
C LYS A 599 -8.43 -7.23 -21.84
N PHE A 600 -7.23 -7.08 -21.30
CA PHE A 600 -6.24 -6.07 -21.66
C PHE A 600 -5.12 -6.69 -22.53
N PRO A 601 -4.22 -5.90 -23.14
CA PRO A 601 -3.06 -6.44 -23.84
C PRO A 601 -2.18 -7.28 -22.90
N GLU A 602 -1.54 -8.31 -23.43
CA GLU A 602 -0.49 -9.03 -22.69
C GLU A 602 0.85 -8.33 -22.93
N GLU A 603 1.56 -7.96 -21.85
CA GLU A 603 2.95 -7.50 -21.92
C GLU A 603 3.84 -8.59 -22.55
N LYS A 604 4.86 -8.17 -23.31
CA LYS A 604 5.72 -9.04 -24.12
C LYS A 604 7.11 -9.25 -23.51
#